data_AF-A0A3C1Y450-F1
#
_entry.id   AF-A0A3C1Y450-F1
#
_cell.length_a   1.000
_cell.length_b   1.000
_cell.length_c   1.000
_cell.angle_alpha   90.00
_cell.angle_beta   90.00
_cell.angle_gamma   90.00
#
_symmetry.space_group_name_H-M   'P 1'
#
loop_
_entity.id
_entity.type
_entity.pdbx_description
1 polymer ?
#
loop_
_entity_poly.entity_id
_entity_poly.type
_entity_poly.pdbx_seq_one_letter_code
_entity_poly.pdbx_strand_id
1 'polypeptide(L)'
;MIARATCLLSIALLAGTAQAGSAPASLSCVSESGKVALKGDIPSPSSDDLALTLTYTTATLSFTSEDAPGYVVANFPQSVFTLVAPADGQALTLYALPSTVAVKKTANGDVAGTFQARLLGPRPGGKAASGYPAPLQATLNCDYRYSL
;
A
#
# COMPACT_ATOMS: atom_id res chain seq x y z
N MET A 1 14.70 -31.74 -64.74
CA MET A 1 13.65 -30.89 -64.12
C MET A 1 13.78 -31.11 -62.61
N ILE A 2 14.50 -30.29 -61.83
CA ILE A 2 14.04 -29.06 -61.11
C ILE A 2 12.64 -29.30 -60.49
N ALA A 3 12.40 -29.31 -59.17
CA ALA A 3 12.81 -28.39 -58.10
C ALA A 3 13.01 -29.15 -56.77
N ARG A 4 14.02 -28.88 -55.91
CA ARG A 4 14.13 -27.76 -54.95
C ARG A 4 12.86 -27.62 -54.10
N ALA A 5 12.87 -28.02 -52.84
CA ALA A 5 13.20 -27.22 -51.65
C ALA A 5 12.08 -27.56 -50.61
N THR A 6 12.16 -27.48 -49.28
CA THR A 6 12.94 -26.62 -48.38
C THR A 6 12.61 -27.05 -46.93
N CYS A 7 13.60 -26.92 -46.05
CA CYS A 7 13.53 -26.37 -44.68
C CYS A 7 12.54 -26.92 -43.64
N LEU A 8 13.08 -27.54 -42.57
CA LEU A 8 13.36 -26.95 -41.24
C LEU A 8 12.08 -26.79 -40.39
N LEU A 9 11.94 -27.58 -39.32
CA LEU A 9 12.23 -27.16 -37.94
C LEU A 9 11.64 -25.77 -37.65
N SER A 10 10.64 -25.69 -36.75
CA SER A 10 10.76 -24.90 -35.51
C SER A 10 9.42 -24.54 -34.86
N ILE A 11 9.31 -24.96 -33.60
CA ILE A 11 8.75 -24.22 -32.46
C ILE A 11 7.22 -24.18 -32.36
N ALA A 12 6.71 -25.11 -31.54
CA ALA A 12 5.50 -24.90 -30.77
C ALA A 12 5.65 -23.61 -29.95
N LEU A 13 4.96 -22.55 -30.37
CA LEU A 13 4.78 -21.34 -29.59
C LEU A 13 3.89 -21.70 -28.39
N LEU A 14 4.50 -22.12 -27.29
CA LEU A 14 3.91 -21.92 -25.97
C LEU A 14 3.82 -20.41 -25.77
N ALA A 15 2.69 -19.83 -26.16
CA ALA A 15 2.26 -18.53 -25.68
C ALA A 15 1.90 -18.67 -24.20
N GLY A 16 2.90 -18.88 -23.37
CA GLY A 16 2.77 -18.61 -21.94
C GLY A 16 2.61 -17.11 -21.82
N THR A 17 1.38 -16.65 -21.56
CA THR A 17 1.19 -15.35 -20.93
C THR A 17 1.90 -15.45 -19.59
N ALA A 18 3.15 -15.02 -19.54
CA ALA A 18 3.82 -14.74 -18.28
C ALA A 18 3.04 -13.60 -17.66
N GLN A 19 2.04 -13.94 -16.85
CA GLN A 19 1.36 -13.01 -15.98
C GLN A 19 2.42 -12.62 -14.96
N ALA A 20 3.13 -11.52 -15.25
CA ALA A 20 4.15 -10.99 -14.38
C ALA A 20 3.51 -10.82 -13.00
N GLY A 21 4.03 -11.58 -12.03
CA GLY A 21 3.53 -11.58 -10.67
C GLY A 21 3.61 -10.16 -10.14
N SER A 22 2.45 -9.64 -9.78
CA SER A 22 2.27 -8.24 -9.47
C SER A 22 2.75 -7.94 -8.06
N ALA A 23 3.35 -6.75 -7.88
CA ALA A 23 3.81 -6.30 -6.59
C ALA A 23 2.67 -5.64 -5.79
N PRO A 24 2.69 -5.72 -4.45
CA PRO A 24 1.80 -4.91 -3.62
C PRO A 24 2.02 -3.42 -3.88
N ALA A 25 1.03 -2.60 -3.54
CA ALA A 25 1.21 -1.16 -3.61
C ALA A 25 2.01 -0.67 -2.40
N SER A 26 2.97 0.23 -2.61
CA SER A 26 3.74 0.83 -1.53
C SER A 26 3.08 2.11 -1.03
N LEU A 27 3.15 2.33 0.28
CA LEU A 27 2.66 3.51 0.97
C LEU A 27 3.76 4.06 1.88
N SER A 28 4.01 5.37 1.80
CA SER A 28 4.93 6.07 2.69
C SER A 28 4.31 7.37 3.15
N CYS A 29 3.97 7.45 4.43
CA CYS A 29 3.36 8.61 5.06
C CYS A 29 4.25 9.17 6.17
N VAL A 30 4.38 10.49 6.26
CA VAL A 30 5.14 11.16 7.31
C VAL A 30 4.44 12.43 7.79
N SER A 31 4.38 12.63 9.11
CA SER A 31 3.89 13.88 9.68
C SER A 31 4.85 15.03 9.40
N GLU A 32 4.36 16.27 9.36
CA GLU A 32 5.20 17.45 9.18
C GLU A 32 6.35 17.54 10.20
N SER A 33 6.10 17.11 11.45
CA SER A 33 7.12 17.07 12.50
C SER A 33 8.18 15.96 12.34
N GLY A 34 7.99 15.03 11.41
CA GLY A 34 8.80 13.81 11.28
C GLY A 34 8.62 12.77 12.39
N LYS A 35 7.85 13.07 13.44
CA LYS A 35 7.69 12.20 14.63
C LYS A 35 6.77 11.01 14.40
N VAL A 36 5.87 11.09 13.42
CA VAL A 36 4.96 10.00 13.05
C VAL A 36 5.23 9.60 11.61
N ALA A 37 5.41 8.30 11.38
CA ALA A 37 5.53 7.75 10.04
C ALA A 37 4.74 6.45 9.93
N LEU A 38 4.09 6.22 8.80
CA LEU A 38 3.45 4.95 8.46
C LEU A 38 3.99 4.52 7.11
N LYS A 39 4.63 3.36 7.04
CA LYS A 39 5.27 2.87 5.81
C LYS A 39 4.98 1.40 5.59
N GLY A 40 4.97 0.98 4.33
CA GLY A 40 5.00 -0.42 3.97
C GLY A 40 4.16 -0.72 2.74
N ASP A 41 3.77 -1.98 2.62
CA ASP A 41 3.04 -2.52 1.49
C ASP A 41 1.57 -2.70 1.86
N ILE A 42 0.70 -2.42 0.89
CA ILE A 42 -0.74 -2.48 1.04
C ILE A 42 -1.37 -3.30 -0.09
N PRO A 43 -2.55 -3.89 0.16
CA PRO A 43 -3.26 -4.66 -0.84
C PRO A 43 -3.52 -3.83 -2.11
N SER A 44 -3.45 -4.53 -3.24
CA SER A 44 -3.68 -4.02 -4.58
C SER A 44 -4.54 -5.02 -5.37
N PRO A 45 -5.04 -4.67 -6.56
CA PRO A 45 -5.81 -5.61 -7.38
C PRO A 45 -5.12 -6.95 -7.66
N SER A 46 -3.81 -7.04 -7.44
CA SER A 46 -3.01 -8.19 -7.80
C SER A 46 -2.19 -8.78 -6.63
N SER A 47 -2.34 -8.28 -5.41
CA SER A 47 -1.75 -8.84 -4.19
C SER A 47 -2.60 -8.45 -2.98
N ASP A 48 -2.89 -9.42 -2.13
CA ASP A 48 -3.62 -9.22 -0.87
C ASP A 48 -2.68 -8.91 0.32
N ASP A 49 -1.38 -8.74 0.05
CA ASP A 49 -0.37 -8.56 1.09
C ASP A 49 -0.50 -7.18 1.73
N LEU A 50 -0.56 -7.18 3.06
CA LEU A 50 -0.50 -5.99 3.89
C LEU A 50 0.66 -6.17 4.86
N ALA A 51 1.58 -5.22 4.85
CA ALA A 51 2.72 -5.18 5.76
C ALA A 51 3.04 -3.72 6.07
N LEU A 52 2.59 -3.23 7.22
CA LEU A 52 2.73 -1.83 7.62
C LEU A 52 3.58 -1.70 8.88
N THR A 53 4.34 -0.62 8.96
CA THR A 53 5.06 -0.20 10.15
C THR A 53 4.66 1.22 10.53
N LEU A 54 3.99 1.36 11.67
CA LEU A 54 3.73 2.64 12.31
C LEU A 54 4.88 2.99 13.25
N THR A 55 5.51 4.14 13.03
CA THR A 55 6.55 4.69 13.89
C THR A 55 6.03 5.92 14.61
N TYR A 56 6.26 5.98 15.92
CA TYR A 56 6.08 7.17 16.73
C TYR A 56 7.36 7.42 17.52
N THR A 57 8.01 8.56 17.26
CA THR A 57 9.35 8.88 17.76
C THR A 57 10.37 7.79 17.41
N THR A 58 10.75 6.94 18.36
CA THR A 58 11.70 5.83 18.18
C THR A 58 11.03 4.47 18.31
N ALA A 59 9.74 4.42 18.66
CA ALA A 59 9.00 3.18 18.85
C ALA A 59 8.21 2.81 17.59
N THR A 60 8.09 1.51 17.33
CA THR A 60 7.42 0.97 16.15
C THR A 60 6.33 -0.02 16.52
N LEU A 61 5.31 -0.14 15.68
CA LEU A 61 4.30 -1.19 15.68
C LEU A 61 4.13 -1.70 14.26
N SER A 62 4.07 -3.03 14.10
CA SER A 62 3.88 -3.68 12.82
C SER A 62 2.45 -4.22 12.69
N PHE A 63 1.92 -4.21 11.47
CA PHE A 63 0.63 -4.79 11.13
C PHE A 63 0.82 -5.64 9.88
N THR A 64 0.47 -6.92 9.96
CA THR A 64 0.61 -7.85 8.84
C THR A 64 -0.71 -8.57 8.55
N SER A 65 -0.90 -9.02 7.30
CA SER A 65 -2.05 -9.85 6.93
C SER A 65 -2.13 -11.17 7.71
N GLU A 66 -1.01 -11.67 8.24
CA GLU A 66 -0.95 -12.90 9.05
C GLU A 66 -1.56 -12.71 10.45
N ASP A 67 -1.43 -11.51 11.03
CA ASP A 67 -1.96 -11.20 12.36
C ASP A 67 -3.48 -11.02 12.33
N ALA A 68 -3.98 -10.24 11.36
CA ALA A 68 -5.40 -10.01 11.13
C ALA A 68 -5.65 -9.38 9.75
N PRO A 69 -6.77 -9.70 9.07
CA PRO A 69 -7.07 -9.15 7.76
C PRO A 69 -7.40 -7.65 7.85
N GLY A 70 -6.52 -6.81 7.29
CA GLY A 70 -6.81 -5.41 7.00
C GLY A 70 -7.46 -5.21 5.64
N TYR A 71 -7.90 -3.98 5.35
CA TYR A 71 -8.43 -3.64 4.04
C TYR A 71 -8.04 -2.24 3.61
N VAL A 72 -8.03 -2.04 2.29
CA VAL A 72 -7.80 -0.75 1.64
C VAL A 72 -8.89 -0.48 0.63
N VAL A 73 -9.47 0.72 0.71
CA VAL A 73 -10.39 1.25 -0.29
C VAL A 73 -9.70 2.43 -0.96
N ALA A 74 -9.28 2.24 -2.21
CA ALA A 74 -8.66 3.29 -3.03
C ALA A 74 -9.53 3.57 -4.26
N ASN A 75 -10.09 4.77 -4.33
CA ASN A 75 -10.80 5.29 -5.50
C ASN A 75 -10.37 6.74 -5.74
N PHE A 76 -9.19 6.89 -6.35
CA PHE A 76 -8.57 8.19 -6.59
C PHE A 76 -9.35 9.12 -7.54
N PRO A 77 -10.08 8.64 -8.57
CA PRO A 77 -10.99 9.51 -9.33
C PRO A 77 -12.08 10.18 -8.48
N GLN A 78 -12.44 9.58 -7.34
CA GLN A 78 -13.37 10.15 -6.36
C GLN A 78 -12.66 10.76 -5.14
N SER A 79 -11.32 10.89 -5.18
CA SER A 79 -10.49 11.36 -4.07
C SER A 79 -10.66 10.56 -2.77
N VAL A 80 -10.94 9.26 -2.86
CA VAL A 80 -11.11 8.36 -1.72
C VAL A 80 -9.85 7.51 -1.54
N PHE A 81 -9.31 7.52 -0.32
CA PHE A 81 -8.36 6.52 0.14
C PHE A 81 -8.61 6.27 1.62
N THR A 82 -8.85 5.01 1.98
CA THR A 82 -9.01 4.54 3.35
C THR A 82 -8.24 3.25 3.53
N LEU A 83 -7.46 3.17 4.60
CA LEU A 83 -6.77 1.96 5.03
C LEU A 83 -7.17 1.67 6.47
N VAL A 84 -7.50 0.42 6.74
CA VAL A 84 -7.77 -0.07 8.10
C VAL A 84 -6.96 -1.34 8.33
N ALA A 85 -6.10 -1.35 9.36
CA ALA A 85 -5.42 -2.53 9.85
C ALA A 85 -5.87 -2.82 11.30
N PRO A 86 -6.42 -4.01 11.59
CA PRO A 86 -6.85 -4.36 12.93
C PRO A 86 -5.67 -4.36 13.92
N ALA A 87 -5.97 -4.01 15.16
CA ALA A 87 -5.08 -4.16 16.31
C ALA A 87 -5.91 -4.19 17.59
N ASP A 88 -5.34 -4.78 18.65
CA ASP A 88 -6.00 -4.86 19.95
C ASP A 88 -6.33 -3.46 20.50
N GLY A 89 -7.58 -3.26 20.88
CA GLY A 89 -8.09 -2.02 21.47
C GLY A 89 -8.39 -0.90 20.46
N GLN A 90 -7.46 -0.58 19.56
CA GLN A 90 -7.62 0.49 18.56
C GLN A 90 -7.03 0.06 17.23
N ALA A 91 -7.88 -0.11 16.22
CA ALA A 91 -7.43 -0.32 14.85
C ALA A 91 -6.64 0.89 14.33
N LEU A 92 -5.66 0.61 13.49
CA LEU A 92 -4.98 1.60 12.67
C LEU A 92 -5.91 2.01 11.52
N THR A 93 -6.28 3.27 11.46
CA THR A 93 -7.07 3.86 10.39
C THR A 93 -6.32 5.02 9.77
N LEU A 94 -6.18 5.01 8.46
CA LEU A 94 -5.63 6.12 7.68
C LEU A 94 -6.68 6.53 6.63
N TYR A 95 -7.09 7.80 6.64
CA TYR A 95 -8.03 8.32 5.65
C TYR A 95 -7.46 9.55 4.96
N ALA A 96 -7.51 9.59 3.62
CA ALA A 96 -7.08 10.76 2.87
C ALA A 96 -8.03 11.93 3.06
N LEU A 97 -7.47 13.14 3.03
CA LEU A 97 -8.20 14.39 2.90
C LEU A 97 -8.53 14.61 1.42
N PRO A 98 -9.80 14.54 0.99
CA PRO A 98 -10.14 14.45 -0.43
C PRO A 98 -9.62 15.61 -1.29
N SER A 99 -9.58 16.83 -0.75
CA SER A 99 -9.09 18.03 -1.44
C SER A 99 -7.59 18.02 -1.71
N THR A 100 -6.85 17.08 -1.13
CA THR A 100 -5.38 16.99 -1.24
C THR A 100 -4.91 15.85 -2.13
N VAL A 101 -5.85 15.03 -2.63
CA VAL A 101 -5.54 13.85 -3.43
C VAL A 101 -5.10 14.28 -4.83
N ALA A 102 -3.87 13.94 -5.17
CA ALA A 102 -3.31 14.15 -6.51
C ALA A 102 -2.68 12.84 -6.98
N VAL A 103 -3.32 12.18 -7.96
CA VAL A 103 -2.87 10.89 -8.49
C VAL A 103 -2.68 10.94 -9.99
N LYS A 104 -1.60 10.34 -10.46
CA LYS A 104 -1.25 10.19 -11.87
C LYS A 104 -1.18 8.71 -12.22
N LYS A 105 -1.86 8.33 -13.31
CA LYS A 105 -1.71 7.01 -13.92
C LYS A 105 -0.84 7.14 -15.17
N THR A 106 0.18 6.30 -15.29
CA THR A 106 1.07 6.29 -16.47
C THR A 106 0.45 5.45 -17.59
N ALA A 107 0.99 5.56 -18.82
CA ALA A 107 0.56 4.75 -19.96
C ALA A 107 0.78 3.25 -19.75
N ASN A 108 1.74 2.88 -18.90
CA ASN A 108 2.03 1.48 -18.54
C ASN A 108 1.10 0.96 -17.44
N GLY A 109 0.22 1.81 -16.92
CA GLY A 109 -0.77 1.48 -15.91
C GLY A 109 -0.29 1.62 -14.46
N ASP A 110 0.96 2.03 -14.24
CA ASP A 110 1.45 2.43 -12.92
C ASP A 110 0.65 3.60 -12.36
N VAL A 111 0.49 3.63 -11.06
CA VAL A 111 -0.21 4.68 -10.33
C VAL A 111 0.75 5.27 -9.31
N ALA A 112 0.93 6.60 -9.35
CA ALA A 112 1.65 7.34 -8.33
C ALA A 112 0.76 8.46 -7.80
N GLY A 113 0.64 8.56 -6.48
CA GLY A 113 -0.25 9.50 -5.83
C GLY A 113 0.37 10.17 -4.62
N THR A 114 -0.02 11.42 -4.39
CA THR A 114 0.28 12.15 -3.17
C THR A 114 -1.02 12.63 -2.54
N PHE A 115 -1.13 12.54 -1.21
CA PHE A 115 -2.28 13.07 -0.48
C PHE A 115 -1.90 13.34 0.98
N GLN A 116 -2.63 14.25 1.62
CA GLN A 116 -2.62 14.31 3.07
C GLN A 116 -3.62 13.29 3.62
N ALA A 117 -3.30 12.68 4.74
CA ALA A 117 -4.19 11.74 5.41
C ALA A 117 -4.18 11.97 6.91
N ARG A 118 -5.31 11.68 7.56
CA ARG A 118 -5.41 11.67 9.01
C ARG A 118 -5.29 10.23 9.49
N LEU A 119 -4.36 10.03 10.40
CA LEU A 119 -4.06 8.79 11.08
C LEU A 119 -4.80 8.78 12.42
N LEU A 120 -5.43 7.66 12.73
CA LEU A 120 -5.85 7.26 14.06
C LEU A 120 -5.32 5.85 14.29
N GLY A 121 -4.67 5.56 15.41
CA GLY A 121 -4.15 4.21 15.63
C GLY A 121 -3.62 3.95 17.03
N PRO A 122 -3.13 2.73 17.29
CA PRO A 122 -2.44 2.43 18.53
C PRO A 122 -1.17 3.28 18.62
N ARG A 123 -0.76 3.65 19.84
CA ARG A 123 0.43 4.47 20.05
C ARG A 123 1.65 3.57 20.26
N PRO A 124 2.65 3.56 19.35
CA PRO A 124 3.89 2.83 19.57
C PRO A 124 4.57 3.26 20.87
N GLY A 125 5.09 2.27 21.62
CA GLY A 125 5.78 2.48 22.89
C GLY A 125 4.88 2.93 24.06
N GLY A 126 3.57 2.99 23.87
CA GLY A 126 2.63 3.41 24.93
C GLY A 126 2.29 2.29 25.91
N LYS A 127 2.60 2.48 27.19
CA LYS A 127 1.75 2.02 28.29
C LYS A 127 1.19 3.25 28.98
N ALA A 128 -0.14 3.43 29.05
CA ALA A 128 -0.70 4.45 29.93
C ALA A 128 -0.58 4.00 31.39
N ALA A 129 -0.37 4.97 32.28
CA ALA A 129 -0.50 4.77 33.72
C ALA A 129 -1.94 4.34 34.13
N SER A 130 -2.94 4.49 33.26
CA SER A 130 -4.36 4.20 33.49
C SER A 130 -4.91 3.01 32.68
N GLY A 131 -4.04 2.15 32.12
CA GLY A 131 -4.46 0.89 31.49
C GLY A 131 -4.70 0.91 29.98
N TYR A 132 -4.90 2.08 29.35
CA TYR A 132 -4.97 2.21 27.89
C TYR A 132 -4.27 3.50 27.40
N PRO A 133 -3.16 3.43 26.61
CA PRO A 133 -2.54 4.61 26.02
C PRO A 133 -3.54 5.36 25.14
N ALA A 134 -3.60 6.68 25.28
CA ALA A 134 -4.40 7.51 24.37
C ALA A 134 -3.98 7.23 22.92
N PRO A 135 -4.95 7.06 22.00
CA PRO A 135 -4.65 6.68 20.62
C PRO A 135 -3.80 7.75 19.94
N LEU A 136 -2.92 7.31 19.04
CA LEU A 136 -2.11 8.20 18.24
C LEU A 136 -2.98 8.83 17.15
N GLN A 137 -2.97 10.16 17.09
CA GLN A 137 -3.61 10.92 16.02
C GLN A 137 -2.59 11.83 15.37
N ALA A 138 -2.56 11.87 14.05
CA ALA A 138 -1.66 12.72 13.28
C ALA A 138 -2.22 13.04 11.90
N THR A 139 -1.84 14.18 11.34
CA THR A 139 -1.96 14.42 9.89
C THR A 139 -0.62 14.06 9.25
N LEU A 140 -0.66 13.25 8.21
CA LEU A 140 0.49 12.76 7.47
C LEU A 140 0.43 13.22 6.02
N ASN A 141 1.59 13.48 5.42
CA ASN A 141 1.75 13.59 3.97
C ASN A 141 2.14 12.21 3.45
N CYS A 142 1.39 11.69 2.49
CA CYS A 142 1.52 10.33 1.98
C CYS A 142 1.89 10.31 0.51
N ASP A 143 2.83 9.42 0.18
CA ASP A 143 3.15 8.97 -1.16
C ASP A 143 2.62 7.54 -1.34
N TYR A 144 1.91 7.31 -2.42
CA TYR A 144 1.36 6.02 -2.83
C TYR A 144 1.94 5.63 -4.19
N ARG A 145 2.39 4.38 -4.34
CA ARG A 145 2.86 3.86 -5.63
C ARG A 145 2.39 2.44 -5.86
N TYR A 146 1.86 2.18 -7.04
CA TYR A 146 1.48 0.86 -7.53
C TYR A 146 2.05 0.68 -8.94
N SER A 147 2.69 -0.46 -9.20
CA SER A 147 3.26 -0.79 -10.52
C SER A 147 2.69 -2.13 -10.97
N LEU A 148 2.36 -2.23 -12.26
CA LEU A 148 1.76 -3.43 -12.87
C LEU A 148 2.80 -4.40 -13.42
#